data_AF-A0A9D4R555-F1
#
_entry.id   AF-A0A9D4R555-F1
#
_cell.length_a   1.000
_cell.length_b   1.000
_cell.length_c   1.000
_cell.angle_alpha   90.00
_cell.angle_beta   90.00
_cell.angle_gamma   90.00
#
_symmetry.space_group_name_H-M   'P 1'
#
loop_
_entity.id
_entity.type
_entity.pdbx_description
1 polymer ?
#
loop_
_entity_poly.entity_id
_entity_poly.type
_entity_poly.pdbx_seq_one_letter_code
_entity_poly.pdbx_strand_id
1 'polypeptide(L)'
;MCLCFRCRTIFTSLGLADFTKVNIEAIGSENNYGPLSALPQGTRECALWLAVHHQDQKALNIMAREIAPAGTGMAPGLTAIVGGRPKVSPVLKLFSFLHDKDTFKIDISMNGEHLETYTPAKTVSQSNKCSRPAQLIASISNACKGSHSYRLEDLAYTRSGDKGNNCNIGVVARHPAYLPYLKAALTEQSLAQYFSHLMEDTDWAKKVTRYDCPGIHALNFVLHNSLGGGGIASLRSDPQGKAYGQMLLDFQLHNMPSLEDLRT
;
A
#
# COMPACT_ATOMS: atom_id res chain seq x y z
N MET A 1 22.51 5.76 -11.21
CA MET A 1 21.85 5.95 -12.52
C MET A 1 22.58 5.31 -13.71
N CYS A 2 23.84 4.88 -13.58
CA CYS A 2 24.66 4.33 -14.67
C CYS A 2 24.23 2.92 -15.17
N LEU A 3 23.78 2.03 -14.28
CA LEU A 3 23.54 0.61 -14.63
C LEU A 3 22.42 0.40 -15.66
N CYS A 4 21.23 0.98 -15.43
CA CYS A 4 20.11 0.84 -16.38
C CYS A 4 20.43 1.45 -17.74
N PHE A 5 21.14 2.59 -17.76
CA PHE A 5 21.58 3.23 -19.00
C PHE A 5 22.55 2.34 -19.79
N ARG A 6 23.55 1.77 -19.11
CA ARG A 6 24.47 0.82 -19.70
C ARG A 6 23.76 -0.43 -20.25
N CYS A 7 22.79 -0.97 -19.50
CA CYS A 7 21.98 -2.10 -19.98
C CYS A 7 21.21 -1.74 -21.24
N ARG A 8 20.59 -0.55 -21.30
CA ARG A 8 19.89 -0.05 -22.49
C ARG A 8 20.80 0.03 -23.72
N THR A 9 22.03 0.53 -23.56
CA THR A 9 23.02 0.53 -24.66
C THR A 9 23.30 -0.88 -25.17
N ILE A 10 23.46 -1.86 -24.26
CA ILE A 10 23.66 -3.27 -24.62
C ILE A 10 22.41 -3.81 -25.32
N PHE A 11 21.21 -3.53 -24.82
CA PHE A 11 19.96 -3.97 -25.43
C PHE A 11 19.82 -3.46 -26.86
N THR A 12 20.11 -2.18 -27.10
CA THR A 12 20.11 -1.60 -28.45
C THR A 12 21.10 -2.31 -29.37
N SER A 13 22.32 -2.62 -28.90
CA SER A 13 23.32 -3.33 -29.71
C SER A 13 22.93 -4.77 -30.05
N LEU A 14 22.06 -5.39 -29.24
CA LEU A 14 21.61 -6.77 -29.39
C LEU A 14 20.20 -6.88 -29.99
N GLY A 15 19.56 -5.77 -30.36
CA GLY A 15 18.18 -5.76 -30.87
C GLY A 15 17.13 -6.17 -29.84
N LEU A 16 17.39 -5.98 -28.54
CA LEU A 16 16.44 -6.23 -27.46
C LEU A 16 15.60 -4.97 -27.15
N ALA A 17 14.38 -5.17 -26.67
CA ALA A 17 13.52 -4.08 -26.20
C ALA A 17 14.04 -3.40 -24.92
N ASP A 18 13.49 -2.25 -24.56
CA ASP A 18 13.76 -1.62 -23.25
C ASP A 18 12.97 -2.30 -22.13
N PHE A 19 13.35 -2.02 -20.88
CA PHE A 19 12.61 -2.41 -19.68
C PHE A 19 11.15 -1.96 -19.77
N THR A 20 10.23 -2.85 -19.40
CA THR A 20 8.79 -2.53 -19.36
C THR A 20 8.41 -1.76 -18.11
N LYS A 21 9.14 -1.97 -17.00
CA LYS A 21 9.07 -1.16 -15.79
C LYS A 21 10.45 -1.11 -15.14
N VAL A 22 10.78 0.02 -14.52
CA VAL A 22 11.99 0.22 -13.72
C VAL A 22 11.57 0.90 -12.43
N ASN A 23 11.99 0.37 -11.29
CA ASN A 23 11.80 0.98 -9.99
C ASN A 23 13.15 1.14 -9.30
N ILE A 24 13.36 2.34 -8.73
CA ILE A 24 14.58 2.71 -8.04
C ILE A 24 14.17 3.43 -6.76
N GLU A 25 14.51 2.87 -5.61
CA GLU A 25 14.22 3.47 -4.31
C GLU A 25 15.50 3.53 -3.49
N ALA A 26 15.77 4.67 -2.87
CA ALA A 26 16.84 4.82 -1.89
C ALA A 26 16.25 4.61 -0.48
N ILE A 27 16.46 3.42 0.08
CA ILE A 27 16.00 3.09 1.43
C ILE A 27 16.93 3.77 2.43
N GLY A 28 16.33 4.52 3.37
CA GLY A 28 17.03 5.39 4.32
C GLY A 28 16.99 6.87 3.95
N SER A 29 16.52 7.23 2.75
CA SER A 29 16.31 8.63 2.36
C SER A 29 14.84 9.07 2.43
N GLU A 30 14.00 8.34 3.18
CA GLU A 30 12.54 8.53 3.23
C GLU A 30 11.83 8.52 1.87
N ASN A 31 12.38 7.82 0.88
CA ASN A 31 11.81 7.74 -0.47
C ASN A 31 10.32 7.32 -0.47
N ASN A 32 9.92 6.42 0.44
CA ASN A 32 8.53 6.00 0.58
C ASN A 32 7.58 7.10 1.06
N TYR A 33 8.08 8.12 1.76
CA TYR A 33 7.28 9.28 2.19
C TYR A 33 7.08 10.31 1.08
N GLY A 34 7.84 10.23 -0.02
CA GLY A 34 7.68 11.12 -1.17
C GLY A 34 7.76 12.61 -0.76
N PRO A 35 6.78 13.45 -1.11
CA PRO A 35 6.76 14.87 -0.74
C PRO A 35 6.70 15.14 0.76
N LEU A 36 6.38 14.12 1.57
CA LEU A 36 6.20 14.22 3.03
C LEU A 36 7.49 13.94 3.80
N SER A 37 8.62 13.73 3.12
CA SER A 37 9.90 13.50 3.79
C SER A 37 10.30 14.66 4.70
N ALA A 38 10.73 14.32 5.92
CA ALA A 38 11.25 15.21 6.94
C ALA A 38 12.79 15.32 6.93
N LEU A 39 13.48 14.70 5.95
CA LEU A 39 14.95 14.74 5.80
C LEU A 39 15.39 15.69 4.67
N PRO A 40 15.39 17.02 4.87
CA PRO A 40 15.73 18.00 3.83
C PRO A 40 17.21 17.97 3.43
N GLN A 41 18.10 17.46 4.29
CA GLN A 41 19.56 17.43 4.05
C GLN A 41 20.07 16.09 3.48
N GLY A 42 19.18 15.14 3.20
CA GLY A 42 19.54 13.82 2.67
C GLY A 42 20.15 12.90 3.73
N THR A 43 20.52 11.69 3.29
CA THR A 43 21.18 10.68 4.13
C THR A 43 22.64 10.49 3.71
N ARG A 44 23.52 10.18 4.67
CA ARG A 44 24.93 9.87 4.39
C ARG A 44 25.11 8.49 3.77
N GLU A 45 24.25 7.55 4.14
CA GLU A 45 24.26 6.17 3.67
C GLU A 45 22.83 5.71 3.35
N CYS A 46 22.67 4.95 2.28
CA CYS A 46 21.38 4.38 1.89
C CYS A 46 21.56 2.99 1.28
N ALA A 47 20.51 2.18 1.34
CA ALA A 47 20.42 0.95 0.58
C ALA A 47 19.62 1.21 -0.71
N LEU A 48 20.18 0.83 -1.85
CA LEU A 48 19.50 0.99 -3.14
C LEU A 48 18.64 -0.24 -3.44
N TRP A 49 17.32 -0.04 -3.54
CA TRP A 49 16.40 -1.01 -4.12
C TRP A 49 16.25 -0.74 -5.62
N LEU A 50 16.79 -1.63 -6.45
CA LEU A 50 16.70 -1.55 -7.90
C LEU A 50 15.98 -2.79 -8.43
N ALA A 51 14.81 -2.61 -9.01
CA ALA A 51 14.01 -3.70 -9.54
C ALA A 51 13.47 -3.35 -10.93
N VAL A 52 13.41 -4.33 -11.83
CA VAL A 52 13.01 -4.11 -13.22
C VAL A 52 12.10 -5.22 -13.73
N HIS A 53 11.30 -4.90 -14.74
CA HIS A 53 10.61 -5.88 -15.58
C HIS A 53 11.09 -5.77 -17.02
N HIS A 54 11.09 -6.91 -17.70
CA HIS A 54 11.33 -7.02 -19.14
C HIS A 54 10.57 -8.23 -19.68
N GLN A 55 10.18 -8.21 -20.96
CA GLN A 55 9.44 -9.33 -21.58
C GLN A 55 10.32 -10.55 -21.87
N ASP A 56 11.59 -10.31 -22.21
CA ASP A 56 12.60 -11.35 -22.44
C ASP A 56 13.49 -11.57 -21.21
N GLN A 57 13.57 -12.83 -20.74
CA GLN A 57 14.46 -13.28 -19.67
C GLN A 57 15.95 -13.04 -20.00
N LYS A 58 16.35 -13.08 -21.28
CA LYS A 58 17.74 -12.85 -21.71
C LYS A 58 18.22 -11.46 -21.32
N ALA A 59 17.39 -10.44 -21.51
CA ALA A 59 17.71 -9.06 -21.14
C ALA A 59 17.93 -8.90 -19.62
N LEU A 60 17.10 -9.58 -18.82
CA LEU A 60 17.25 -9.58 -17.35
C LEU A 60 18.53 -10.29 -16.90
N ASN A 61 18.90 -11.39 -17.57
CA ASN A 61 20.17 -12.06 -17.32
C ASN A 61 21.38 -11.19 -17.68
N ILE A 62 21.30 -10.36 -18.73
CA ILE A 62 22.32 -9.36 -19.04
C ILE A 62 22.44 -8.38 -17.88
N MET A 63 21.34 -7.77 -17.44
CA MET A 63 21.35 -6.83 -16.31
C MET A 63 21.93 -7.46 -15.04
N ALA A 64 21.55 -8.70 -14.71
CA ALA A 64 22.06 -9.41 -13.55
C ALA A 64 23.58 -9.62 -13.60
N ARG A 65 24.16 -9.77 -14.80
CA ARG A 65 25.62 -9.90 -15.00
C ARG A 65 26.34 -8.56 -14.87
N GLU A 66 25.69 -7.45 -15.22
CA GLU A 66 26.26 -6.10 -15.16
C GLU A 66 26.34 -5.51 -13.73
N ILE A 67 25.67 -6.11 -12.74
CA ILE A 67 25.71 -5.64 -11.33
C ILE A 67 27.11 -5.77 -10.72
N ALA A 68 27.84 -6.87 -10.96
CA ALA A 68 29.15 -7.06 -10.35
C ALA A 68 30.21 -6.08 -10.90
N PRO A 69 30.33 -5.86 -12.24
CA PRO A 69 31.17 -4.80 -12.78
C PRO A 69 30.74 -3.39 -12.33
N ALA A 70 29.44 -3.18 -12.06
CA ALA A 70 28.96 -1.93 -11.50
C ALA A 70 29.50 -1.69 -10.08
N GLY A 71 29.53 -2.73 -9.24
CA GLY A 71 30.08 -2.67 -7.89
C GLY A 71 31.56 -2.25 -7.84
N THR A 72 32.37 -2.74 -8.78
CA THR A 72 33.83 -2.53 -8.76
C THR A 72 34.32 -1.38 -9.63
N GLY A 73 33.53 -0.94 -10.62
CA GLY A 73 33.98 0.02 -11.64
C GLY A 73 33.12 1.27 -11.82
N MET A 74 32.02 1.44 -11.07
CA MET A 74 31.19 2.65 -11.14
C MET A 74 31.50 3.63 -10.00
N ALA A 75 30.48 4.30 -9.46
CA ALA A 75 30.65 5.40 -8.51
C ALA A 75 31.35 4.93 -7.21
N PRO A 76 32.32 5.71 -6.70
CA PRO A 76 32.96 5.40 -5.41
C PRO A 76 31.92 5.42 -4.28
N GLY A 77 32.13 4.59 -3.26
CA GLY A 77 31.22 4.47 -2.10
C GLY A 77 30.13 3.40 -2.24
N LEU A 78 30.05 2.67 -3.35
CA LEU A 78 29.16 1.52 -3.49
C LEU A 78 29.76 0.29 -2.78
N THR A 79 29.13 -0.16 -1.70
CA THR A 79 29.61 -1.26 -0.85
C THR A 79 29.01 -2.63 -1.20
N ALA A 80 28.28 -2.73 -2.32
CA ALA A 80 27.50 -3.91 -2.71
C ALA A 80 28.37 -5.01 -3.34
N ILE A 81 29.04 -5.84 -2.52
CA ILE A 81 29.73 -7.07 -2.98
C ILE A 81 29.24 -8.33 -2.23
N VAL A 82 28.22 -8.24 -1.38
CA VAL A 82 27.75 -9.40 -0.60
C VAL A 82 26.32 -9.77 -1.03
N GLY A 83 26.17 -10.89 -1.76
CA GLY A 83 24.84 -11.40 -2.16
C GLY A 83 24.75 -12.14 -3.50
N GLY A 84 25.79 -12.07 -4.35
CA GLY A 84 25.81 -12.74 -5.65
C GLY A 84 24.92 -12.07 -6.71
N ARG A 85 24.69 -12.75 -7.84
CA ARG A 85 23.85 -12.23 -8.93
C ARG A 85 22.37 -12.51 -8.64
N PRO A 86 21.47 -11.53 -8.83
CA PRO A 86 20.04 -11.76 -8.65
C PRO A 86 19.52 -12.80 -9.66
N LYS A 87 18.61 -13.65 -9.20
CA LYS A 87 17.96 -14.66 -10.05
C LYS A 87 16.75 -14.05 -10.72
N VAL A 88 16.64 -14.25 -12.03
CA VAL A 88 15.45 -13.86 -12.80
C VAL A 88 14.28 -14.80 -12.47
N SER A 89 13.11 -14.22 -12.24
CA SER A 89 11.86 -14.95 -11.98
C SER A 89 10.72 -14.43 -12.85
N PRO A 90 9.73 -15.28 -13.22
CA PRO A 90 8.52 -14.82 -13.89
C PRO A 90 7.66 -13.98 -12.94
N VAL A 91 6.88 -13.05 -13.50
CA VAL A 91 5.92 -12.22 -12.76
C VAL A 91 4.55 -12.88 -12.83
N LEU A 92 4.08 -13.44 -11.71
CA LEU A 92 2.76 -14.06 -11.62
C LEU A 92 1.74 -13.01 -11.14
N LYS A 93 0.74 -12.69 -11.96
CA LYS A 93 -0.33 -11.75 -11.60
C LYS A 93 -1.57 -12.51 -11.18
N LEU A 94 -2.04 -12.25 -9.96
CA LEU A 94 -3.31 -12.77 -9.48
C LEU A 94 -4.46 -11.92 -10.01
N PHE A 95 -5.42 -12.55 -10.67
CA PHE A 95 -6.69 -11.95 -11.05
C PHE A 95 -7.82 -12.66 -10.32
N SER A 96 -8.51 -11.93 -9.45
CA SER A 96 -9.67 -12.44 -8.72
C SER A 96 -10.95 -11.95 -9.37
N PHE A 97 -11.90 -12.85 -9.58
CA PHE A 97 -13.22 -12.56 -10.11
C PHE A 97 -14.27 -13.34 -9.32
N LEU A 98 -15.51 -12.85 -9.34
CA LEU A 98 -16.63 -13.60 -8.78
C LEU A 98 -17.09 -14.63 -9.81
N HIS A 99 -17.23 -15.87 -9.39
CA HIS A 99 -17.91 -16.91 -10.16
C HIS A 99 -19.19 -17.28 -9.43
N ASP A 100 -20.24 -17.51 -10.20
CA ASP A 100 -21.53 -17.91 -9.63
C ASP A 100 -21.36 -19.24 -8.88
N LYS A 101 -21.83 -19.30 -7.63
CA LYS A 101 -21.73 -20.51 -6.83
C LYS A 101 -22.74 -21.56 -7.30
N ASP A 102 -23.84 -21.12 -7.93
CA ASP A 102 -24.93 -21.98 -8.37
C ASP A 102 -24.54 -22.84 -9.59
N THR A 103 -23.42 -22.55 -10.25
CA THR A 103 -22.89 -23.37 -11.36
C THR A 103 -22.13 -24.61 -10.88
N PHE A 104 -21.79 -24.69 -9.59
CA PHE A 104 -21.05 -25.81 -9.03
C PHE A 104 -21.97 -26.76 -8.27
N LYS A 105 -21.95 -28.04 -8.68
CA LYS A 105 -22.46 -29.13 -7.84
C LYS A 105 -21.38 -29.49 -6.81
N ILE A 106 -21.67 -29.26 -5.54
CA ILE A 106 -20.75 -29.59 -4.43
C ILE A 106 -21.27 -30.86 -3.76
N ASP A 107 -20.61 -31.98 -4.00
CA ASP A 107 -20.91 -33.26 -3.36
C ASP A 107 -19.92 -33.52 -2.22
N ILE A 108 -20.42 -33.92 -1.05
CA ILE A 108 -19.63 -34.33 0.11
C ILE A 108 -19.66 -35.85 0.18
N SER A 109 -18.49 -36.48 0.10
CA SER A 109 -18.33 -37.91 0.30
C SER A 109 -17.39 -38.20 1.47
N MET A 110 -17.64 -39.29 2.18
CA MET A 110 -16.81 -39.77 3.29
C MET A 110 -16.68 -41.28 3.18
N ASN A 111 -15.46 -41.81 3.34
CA ASN A 111 -15.17 -43.24 3.21
C ASN A 111 -15.60 -43.86 1.87
N GLY A 112 -15.66 -43.06 0.79
CA GLY A 112 -16.09 -43.51 -0.52
C GLY A 112 -17.61 -43.52 -0.74
N GLU A 113 -18.41 -43.21 0.29
CA GLU A 113 -19.86 -43.08 0.18
C GLU A 113 -20.27 -41.61 0.06
N HIS A 114 -21.23 -41.34 -0.82
CA HIS A 114 -21.82 -40.02 -0.98
C HIS A 114 -22.75 -39.72 0.21
N LEU A 115 -22.48 -38.64 0.94
CA LEU A 115 -23.25 -38.24 2.12
C LEU A 115 -24.32 -37.20 1.80
N GLU A 116 -23.93 -36.10 1.16
CA GLU A 116 -24.86 -35.04 0.77
C GLU A 116 -24.39 -34.26 -0.46
N THR A 117 -25.34 -33.70 -1.19
CA THR A 117 -25.07 -32.62 -2.16
C THR A 117 -25.39 -31.30 -1.47
N TYR A 118 -24.38 -30.45 -1.27
CA TYR A 118 -24.58 -29.12 -0.73
C TYR A 118 -25.46 -28.30 -1.69
N THR A 119 -26.60 -27.87 -1.16
CA THR A 119 -27.49 -26.93 -1.83
C THR A 119 -27.37 -25.59 -1.09
N PRO A 120 -26.96 -24.50 -1.74
CA PRO A 120 -26.91 -23.20 -1.10
C PRO A 120 -28.29 -22.86 -0.51
N ALA A 121 -28.33 -22.48 0.77
CA ALA A 121 -29.54 -21.88 1.32
C ALA A 121 -29.87 -20.65 0.47
N LYS A 122 -31.11 -20.54 -0.02
CA LYS A 122 -31.58 -19.34 -0.75
C LYS A 122 -31.19 -18.13 0.08
N THR A 123 -30.36 -17.27 -0.50
CA THR A 123 -29.87 -16.05 0.16
C THR A 123 -31.09 -15.32 0.72
N VAL A 124 -31.23 -15.30 2.05
CA VAL A 124 -32.14 -14.33 2.69
C VAL A 124 -31.60 -12.99 2.22
N SER A 125 -32.37 -12.31 1.37
CA SER A 125 -32.05 -10.97 0.90
C SER A 125 -31.62 -10.19 2.13
N GLN A 126 -30.34 -9.80 2.22
CA GLN A 126 -29.87 -9.04 3.36
C GLN A 126 -30.62 -7.70 3.32
N SER A 127 -31.71 -7.67 4.08
CA SER A 127 -32.37 -6.47 4.50
C SER A 127 -31.40 -5.71 5.40
N ASN A 128 -31.50 -4.39 5.28
CA ASN A 128 -30.73 -3.37 5.97
C ASN A 128 -29.40 -3.04 5.30
N LYS A 129 -29.48 -2.14 4.31
CA LYS A 129 -28.47 -1.08 4.17
C LYS A 129 -28.15 -0.60 5.58
N CYS A 130 -26.95 -0.86 6.08
CA CYS A 130 -26.47 -0.26 7.31
C CYS A 130 -26.49 1.24 7.05
N SER A 131 -27.51 1.93 7.54
CA SER A 131 -27.66 3.36 7.37
C SER A 131 -26.49 3.98 8.10
N ARG A 132 -25.57 4.58 7.33
CA ARG A 132 -24.49 5.40 7.85
C ARG A 132 -25.13 6.36 8.88
N PRO A 133 -24.77 6.33 10.17
CA PRO A 133 -25.34 7.27 11.12
C PRO A 133 -24.82 8.67 10.79
N ALA A 134 -25.50 9.33 9.84
CA ALA A 134 -25.19 10.66 9.36
C ALA A 134 -25.40 11.72 10.46
N GLN A 135 -26.26 11.40 11.43
CA GLN A 135 -26.69 12.32 12.49
C GLN A 135 -25.61 12.60 13.55
N LEU A 136 -24.61 11.73 13.74
CA LEU A 136 -23.53 12.00 14.71
C LEU A 136 -22.41 12.89 14.14
N ILE A 137 -22.36 13.10 12.82
CA ILE A 137 -21.27 13.81 12.12
C ILE A 137 -21.49 15.32 12.14
N ALA A 138 -22.74 15.78 12.07
CA ALA A 138 -23.08 17.20 11.93
C ALA A 138 -22.88 18.01 13.24
N SER A 139 -22.87 17.38 14.41
CA SER A 139 -22.71 18.07 15.69
C SER A 139 -21.24 18.39 16.04
N ILE A 140 -20.27 17.75 15.36
CA ILE A 140 -18.85 17.78 15.77
C ILE A 140 -17.95 18.51 14.77
N SER A 141 -18.45 18.87 13.57
CA SER A 141 -17.75 19.79 12.67
C SER A 141 -17.44 21.16 13.30
N ASN A 142 -18.17 21.53 14.37
CA ASN A 142 -17.90 22.71 15.20
C ASN A 142 -16.84 22.51 16.30
N ALA A 143 -16.24 21.31 16.44
CA ALA A 143 -15.37 20.94 17.56
C ALA A 143 -13.86 21.13 17.33
N CYS A 144 -13.41 21.43 16.11
CA CYS A 144 -12.00 21.77 15.84
C CYS A 144 -11.69 23.24 16.25
N LYS A 145 -11.91 23.58 17.53
CA LYS A 145 -11.69 24.92 18.09
C LYS A 145 -10.59 24.90 19.16
N GLY A 146 -9.49 24.22 18.88
CA GLY A 146 -8.28 24.31 19.70
C GLY A 146 -7.10 24.84 18.92
N SER A 147 -6.00 25.10 19.62
CA SER A 147 -4.74 25.61 19.05
C SER A 147 -3.65 24.53 18.92
N HIS A 148 -3.94 23.28 19.31
CA HIS A 148 -2.95 22.21 19.32
C HIS A 148 -2.89 21.47 17.98
N SER A 149 -1.73 20.90 17.70
CA SER A 149 -1.52 19.95 16.60
C SER A 149 -0.91 18.67 17.15
N TYR A 150 -1.37 17.52 16.66
CA TYR A 150 -0.92 16.21 17.08
C TYR A 150 -0.63 15.32 15.88
N ARG A 151 0.30 14.37 16.04
CA ARG A 151 0.45 13.28 15.09
C ARG A 151 -0.70 12.30 15.29
N LEU A 152 -1.09 11.60 14.22
CA LEU A 152 -2.08 10.55 14.33
C LEU A 152 -1.64 9.48 15.34
N GLU A 153 -0.33 9.25 15.49
CA GLU A 153 0.26 8.39 16.52
C GLU A 153 -0.26 8.63 17.94
N ASP A 154 -0.50 9.91 18.29
CA ASP A 154 -0.95 10.31 19.63
C ASP A 154 -2.41 9.93 19.89
N LEU A 155 -3.18 9.75 18.81
CA LEU A 155 -4.64 9.62 18.84
C LEU A 155 -5.13 8.23 18.41
N ALA A 156 -4.34 7.47 17.64
CA ALA A 156 -4.78 6.21 17.06
C ALA A 156 -3.67 5.16 16.97
N TYR A 157 -4.10 3.90 16.90
CA TYR A 157 -3.30 2.78 16.44
C TYR A 157 -3.63 2.48 14.98
N THR A 158 -2.62 2.09 14.21
CA THR A 158 -2.81 1.73 12.80
C THR A 158 -2.27 0.35 12.48
N ARG A 159 -2.94 -0.35 11.56
CA ARG A 159 -2.37 -1.51 10.87
C ARG A 159 -2.70 -1.44 9.39
N SER A 160 -1.81 -1.96 8.56
CA SER A 160 -2.02 -2.04 7.13
C SER A 160 -1.64 -3.40 6.55
N GLY A 161 -2.17 -3.67 5.36
CA GLY A 161 -1.87 -4.89 4.61
C GLY A 161 -2.54 -4.92 3.25
N ASP A 162 -2.07 -5.82 2.41
CA ASP A 162 -2.51 -5.93 1.04
C ASP A 162 -3.83 -6.70 0.90
N LYS A 163 -4.56 -6.34 -0.16
CA LYS A 163 -5.69 -7.07 -0.71
C LYS A 163 -5.55 -7.08 -2.22
N GLY A 164 -4.61 -7.88 -2.71
CA GLY A 164 -4.19 -7.86 -4.12
C GLY A 164 -3.38 -6.60 -4.43
N ASN A 165 -3.80 -5.80 -5.41
CA ASN A 165 -3.16 -4.52 -5.72
C ASN A 165 -3.62 -3.36 -4.81
N ASN A 166 -4.57 -3.62 -3.91
CA ASN A 166 -5.10 -2.62 -2.99
C ASN A 166 -4.39 -2.72 -1.64
N CYS A 167 -4.27 -1.59 -0.93
CA CYS A 167 -3.81 -1.56 0.45
C CYS A 167 -4.97 -1.21 1.36
N ASN A 168 -5.12 -1.97 2.44
CA ASN A 168 -6.03 -1.66 3.53
C ASN A 168 -5.27 -0.97 4.67
N ILE A 169 -5.87 0.05 5.28
CA ILE A 169 -5.34 0.72 6.47
C ILE A 169 -6.47 0.84 7.49
N GLY A 170 -6.34 0.13 8.61
CA GLY A 170 -7.19 0.28 9.77
C GLY A 170 -6.62 1.34 10.72
N VAL A 171 -7.50 2.21 11.23
CA VAL A 171 -7.19 3.27 12.20
C VAL A 171 -8.14 3.11 13.38
N VAL A 172 -7.61 2.70 14.54
CA VAL A 172 -8.39 2.49 15.77
C VAL A 172 -8.07 3.62 16.73
N ALA A 173 -9.09 4.36 17.19
CA ALA A 173 -8.89 5.43 18.15
C ALA A 173 -8.33 4.88 19.47
N ARG A 174 -7.31 5.54 20.04
CA ARG A 174 -6.77 5.21 21.37
C ARG A 174 -7.78 5.47 22.48
N HIS A 175 -8.66 6.45 22.27
CA HIS A 175 -9.77 6.77 23.16
C HIS A 175 -11.05 7.03 22.35
N PRO A 176 -12.24 6.56 22.77
CA PRO A 176 -13.49 6.77 22.03
C PRO A 176 -13.78 8.24 21.69
N ALA A 177 -13.43 9.16 22.59
CA ALA A 177 -13.63 10.60 22.40
C ALA A 177 -12.81 11.19 21.24
N TYR A 178 -11.77 10.50 20.75
CA TYR A 178 -10.96 10.96 19.62
C TYR A 178 -11.61 10.65 18.28
N LEU A 179 -12.49 9.64 18.22
CA LEU A 179 -13.08 9.16 16.98
C LEU A 179 -13.76 10.26 16.15
N PRO A 180 -14.54 11.19 16.73
CA PRO A 180 -15.12 12.28 15.95
C PRO A 180 -14.11 13.17 15.23
N TYR A 181 -13.01 13.50 15.90
CA TYR A 181 -11.93 14.30 15.35
C TYR A 181 -11.18 13.55 14.25
N LEU A 182 -10.90 12.27 14.48
CA LEU A 182 -10.33 11.37 13.48
C LEU A 182 -11.23 11.27 12.24
N LYS A 183 -12.55 11.19 12.42
CA LYS A 183 -13.52 11.14 11.32
C LYS A 183 -13.57 12.44 10.50
N ALA A 184 -13.38 13.58 11.15
CA ALA A 184 -13.36 14.89 10.51
C ALA A 184 -12.05 15.11 9.72
N ALA A 185 -10.91 14.74 10.31
CA ALA A 185 -9.60 14.92 9.68
C ALA A 185 -9.30 13.87 8.60
N LEU A 186 -9.53 12.58 8.91
CA LEU A 186 -9.22 11.45 8.03
C LEU A 186 -10.38 11.19 7.07
N THR A 187 -10.49 12.04 6.06
CA THR A 187 -11.41 11.90 4.93
C THR A 187 -10.77 11.09 3.80
N GLU A 188 -11.60 10.54 2.90
CA GLU A 188 -11.11 9.87 1.68
C GLU A 188 -10.19 10.79 0.87
N GLN A 189 -10.55 12.07 0.74
CA GLN A 189 -9.75 13.09 0.07
C GLN A 189 -8.40 13.31 0.76
N SER A 190 -8.38 13.46 2.09
CA SER A 190 -7.13 13.68 2.84
C SER A 190 -6.14 12.53 2.66
N LEU A 191 -6.61 11.27 2.70
CA LEU A 191 -5.75 10.10 2.50
C LEU A 191 -5.35 9.94 1.03
N ALA A 192 -6.23 10.24 0.08
CA ALA A 192 -5.88 10.21 -1.33
C ALA A 192 -4.79 11.23 -1.65
N GLN A 193 -4.83 12.41 -1.02
CA GLN A 193 -3.78 13.42 -1.14
C GLN A 193 -2.48 12.97 -0.47
N TYR A 194 -2.57 12.47 0.77
CA TYR A 194 -1.42 12.02 1.57
C TYR A 194 -0.63 10.90 0.88
N PHE A 195 -1.31 9.94 0.26
CA PHE A 195 -0.70 8.81 -0.45
C PHE A 195 -0.63 8.99 -1.97
N SER A 196 -0.82 10.22 -2.47
CA SER A 196 -0.90 10.50 -3.90
C SER A 196 0.33 10.04 -4.69
N HIS A 197 1.53 10.13 -4.10
CA HIS A 197 2.80 9.68 -4.69
C HIS A 197 2.90 8.16 -4.88
N LEU A 198 2.04 7.38 -4.21
CA LEU A 198 2.01 5.92 -4.30
C LEU A 198 0.92 5.41 -5.24
N MET A 199 0.07 6.28 -5.78
CA MET A 199 -1.08 5.93 -6.60
C MET A 199 -0.80 6.23 -8.08
N GLU A 200 -1.14 5.31 -8.97
CA GLU A 200 -0.88 5.44 -10.41
C GLU A 200 -1.93 6.30 -11.15
N ASP A 201 -3.16 6.41 -10.63
CA ASP A 201 -4.27 7.16 -11.23
C ASP A 201 -4.29 8.62 -10.73
N THR A 202 -4.98 9.53 -11.42
CA THR A 202 -5.18 10.94 -11.04
C THR A 202 -6.55 11.21 -10.40
N ASP A 203 -7.60 10.44 -10.69
CA ASP A 203 -8.97 10.63 -10.15
C ASP A 203 -9.11 10.14 -8.70
N TRP A 204 -9.16 11.05 -7.71
CA TRP A 204 -9.14 10.69 -6.28
C TRP A 204 -10.42 9.96 -5.81
N ALA A 205 -11.58 10.21 -6.44
CA ALA A 205 -12.88 9.68 -5.99
C ALA A 205 -12.97 8.15 -6.06
N LYS A 206 -12.08 7.53 -6.84
CA LYS A 206 -11.96 6.08 -6.98
C LYS A 206 -10.76 5.48 -6.25
N LYS A 207 -9.89 6.30 -5.66
CA LYS A 207 -8.63 5.85 -5.05
C LYS A 207 -8.78 5.39 -3.61
N VAL A 208 -9.65 6.02 -2.83
CA VAL A 208 -9.78 5.73 -1.40
C VAL A 208 -11.23 5.53 -1.05
N THR A 209 -11.55 4.42 -0.40
CA THR A 209 -12.86 4.17 0.19
C THR A 209 -12.73 4.07 1.70
N ARG A 210 -13.53 4.84 2.44
CA ARG A 210 -13.61 4.80 3.90
C ARG A 210 -14.83 4.01 4.36
N TYR A 211 -14.57 3.07 5.25
CA TYR A 211 -15.57 2.33 6.01
C TYR A 211 -15.50 2.74 7.47
N ASP A 212 -16.64 3.15 8.02
CA ASP A 212 -16.75 3.49 9.43
C ASP A 212 -17.00 2.21 10.25
N CYS A 213 -16.21 1.97 11.30
CA CYS A 213 -16.34 0.81 12.20
C CYS A 213 -16.64 1.29 13.63
N PRO A 214 -17.82 1.88 13.89
CA PRO A 214 -18.11 2.58 15.14
C PRO A 214 -18.10 1.67 16.37
N GLY A 215 -18.45 0.39 16.22
CA GLY A 215 -18.49 -0.58 17.33
C GLY A 215 -17.14 -0.86 17.99
N ILE A 216 -16.04 -0.53 17.33
CA ILE A 216 -14.68 -0.63 17.86
C ILE A 216 -13.94 0.71 17.79
N HIS A 217 -14.69 1.82 17.66
CA HIS A 217 -14.16 3.17 17.52
C HIS A 217 -13.07 3.31 16.45
N ALA A 218 -13.29 2.71 15.27
CA ALA A 218 -12.29 2.65 14.21
C ALA A 218 -12.79 3.15 12.86
N LEU A 219 -11.84 3.43 11.98
CA LEU A 219 -12.01 3.71 10.57
C LEU A 219 -11.18 2.72 9.78
N ASN A 220 -11.68 2.33 8.63
CA ASN A 220 -10.99 1.42 7.74
C ASN A 220 -10.94 2.02 6.34
N PHE A 221 -9.74 2.14 5.79
CA PHE A 221 -9.52 2.71 4.46
C PHE A 221 -9.03 1.64 3.51
N VAL A 222 -9.53 1.68 2.28
CA VAL A 222 -9.05 0.86 1.17
C VAL A 222 -8.50 1.80 0.12
N LEU A 223 -7.19 1.73 -0.10
CA LEU A 223 -6.44 2.47 -1.11
C LEU A 223 -6.32 1.57 -2.35
N HIS A 224 -7.12 1.86 -3.36
CA HIS A 224 -7.21 1.08 -4.59
C HIS A 224 -5.97 1.25 -5.46
N ASN A 225 -5.48 0.15 -6.04
CA ASN A 225 -4.33 0.09 -6.95
C ASN A 225 -3.07 0.82 -6.44
N SER A 226 -2.88 0.85 -5.13
CA SER A 226 -1.82 1.63 -4.48
C SER A 226 -0.53 0.85 -4.27
N LEU A 227 -0.45 -0.43 -4.66
CA LEU A 227 0.71 -1.30 -4.42
C LEU A 227 1.55 -1.58 -5.68
N GLY A 228 1.29 -0.93 -6.80
CA GLY A 228 2.13 -1.05 -8.02
C GLY A 228 2.05 -2.40 -8.74
N GLY A 229 0.98 -3.15 -8.54
CA GLY A 229 0.76 -4.52 -9.04
C GLY A 229 0.47 -5.54 -7.94
N GLY A 230 0.60 -5.15 -6.66
CA GLY A 230 0.42 -6.03 -5.51
C GLY A 230 1.64 -6.93 -5.22
N GLY A 231 1.54 -7.76 -4.18
CA GLY A 231 2.67 -8.51 -3.60
C GLY A 231 3.58 -9.24 -4.59
N ILE A 232 3.04 -9.78 -5.68
CA ILE A 232 3.79 -10.64 -6.62
C ILE A 232 4.25 -9.88 -7.87
N ALA A 233 3.59 -8.77 -8.22
CA ALA A 233 3.86 -8.03 -9.45
C ALA A 233 4.38 -6.61 -9.25
N SER A 234 4.50 -6.18 -8.00
CA SER A 234 5.08 -4.90 -7.64
C SER A 234 6.60 -4.95 -7.67
N LEU A 235 7.20 -3.85 -8.15
CA LEU A 235 8.64 -3.64 -8.08
C LEU A 235 9.07 -2.87 -6.83
N ARG A 236 8.12 -2.46 -5.98
CA ARG A 236 8.37 -1.64 -4.79
C ARG A 236 9.03 -2.44 -3.67
N SER A 237 9.75 -1.75 -2.78
CA SER A 237 10.34 -2.39 -1.59
C SER A 237 9.29 -2.88 -0.59
N ASP A 238 8.13 -2.21 -0.51
CA ASP A 238 6.98 -2.63 0.31
C ASP A 238 5.77 -3.00 -0.58
N PRO A 239 5.80 -4.16 -1.25
CA PRO A 239 4.73 -4.58 -2.16
C PRO A 239 3.46 -5.04 -1.43
N GLN A 240 3.51 -5.16 -0.09
CA GLN A 240 2.39 -5.57 0.77
C GLN A 240 1.75 -4.40 1.54
N GLY A 241 2.30 -3.18 1.40
CA GLY A 241 1.81 -1.99 2.09
C GLY A 241 1.93 -2.08 3.62
N LYS A 242 2.89 -2.83 4.15
CA LYS A 242 3.07 -2.98 5.62
C LYS A 242 3.53 -1.68 6.29
N ALA A 243 4.22 -0.82 5.56
CA ALA A 243 4.67 0.48 6.04
C ALA A 243 3.55 1.53 6.01
N TYR A 244 2.49 1.36 5.20
CA TYR A 244 1.50 2.43 4.98
C TYR A 244 0.80 2.87 6.27
N GLY A 245 0.51 1.93 7.18
CA GLY A 245 -0.02 2.26 8.49
C GLY A 245 0.93 3.14 9.30
N GLN A 246 2.22 2.78 9.33
CA GLN A 246 3.26 3.56 10.01
C GLN A 246 3.42 4.95 9.40
N MET A 247 3.44 5.05 8.07
CA MET A 247 3.47 6.34 7.39
C MET A 247 2.27 7.21 7.81
N LEU A 248 1.06 6.65 7.84
CA LEU A 248 -0.13 7.40 8.22
C LEU A 248 -0.07 7.90 9.68
N LEU A 249 0.67 7.26 10.58
CA LEU A 249 0.85 7.75 11.95
C LEU A 249 1.54 9.13 12.00
N ASP A 250 2.30 9.49 10.97
CA ASP A 250 2.93 10.81 10.82
C ASP A 250 1.97 11.90 10.32
N PHE A 251 0.73 11.54 9.95
CA PHE A 251 -0.28 12.50 9.55
C PHE A 251 -0.56 13.50 10.68
N GLN A 252 -0.51 14.79 10.36
CA GLN A 252 -0.73 15.87 11.33
C GLN A 252 -2.21 16.28 11.37
N LEU A 253 -2.78 16.26 12.56
CA LEU A 253 -4.11 16.81 12.84
C LEU A 253 -3.93 18.19 13.47
N HIS A 254 -4.50 19.21 12.85
CA HIS A 254 -4.41 20.60 13.29
C HIS A 254 -5.72 21.09 13.91
N ASN A 255 -5.64 22.20 14.66
CA ASN A 255 -6.77 22.88 15.29
C ASN A 255 -7.53 22.01 16.32
N MET A 256 -6.77 21.20 17.06
CA MET A 256 -7.29 20.24 18.04
C MET A 256 -7.31 20.85 19.45
N PRO A 257 -8.29 20.52 20.31
CA PRO A 257 -8.26 20.84 21.74
C PRO A 257 -7.17 20.04 22.49
N SER A 258 -6.94 20.33 23.77
CA SER A 258 -6.01 19.55 24.59
C SER A 258 -6.45 18.09 24.68
N LEU A 259 -5.50 17.15 24.66
CA LEU A 259 -5.81 15.73 24.83
C LEU A 259 -6.42 15.41 26.21
N GLU A 260 -6.12 16.23 27.22
CA GLU A 260 -6.66 16.10 28.57
C GLU A 260 -8.16 16.44 28.57
N ASP A 261 -8.54 17.57 27.96
CA ASP A 261 -9.93 18.02 27.83
C ASP A 261 -10.81 17.00 27.08
N LEU A 262 -10.19 16.25 26.15
CA LEU A 262 -10.87 15.22 25.37
C LEU A 262 -11.07 13.89 26.12
N ARG A 263 -10.36 13.67 27.22
CA ARG A 263 -10.41 12.41 27.99
C ARG A 263 -11.33 12.50 29.20
N THR A 264 -11.54 13.70 29.73
CA THR A 264 -12.55 14.02 30.76
C THR A 264 -13.97 13.93 30.22
#